data_AF-A0A8J3R8F7-F1
#
_entry.id   AF-A0A8J3R8F7-F1
#
_cell.length_a   1.000
_cell.length_b   1.000
_cell.length_c   1.000
_cell.angle_alpha   90.00
_cell.angle_beta   90.00
_cell.angle_gamma   90.00
#
_symmetry.space_group_name_H-M   'P 1'
#
loop_
_entity.id
_entity.type
_entity.pdbx_description
1 polymer ?
#
loop_
_entity_poly.entity_id
_entity_poly.type
_entity_poly.pdbx_seq_one_letter_code
_entity_poly.pdbx_strand_id
1 'polypeptide(L)'
;MNSPRDTTKTDPLLLLADAMGPGGPSASIERWEAQGQQELVNSETIPTWIQGGSDDDLTALGFQLGEVVEDDPLFRRAVLPEGWARVPSDHSMWSHIVDPLGRRRVAMFYKAAPYDRKAHISLNTVYSYVQNCLYEGTTPVLDDTWATREDVLKVLAEIETYELAHVKEWSGHREDYAREYEAEAREKAAQCAQLADELGAPTGGCSCSEFGPCPADGGAAHE
;
A
#
# COMPACT_ATOMS: atom_id res chain seq x y z
N MET A 1 8.45 -22.86 3.02
CA MET A 1 7.91 -22.26 4.27
C MET A 1 6.40 -22.54 4.34
N ASN A 2 5.72 -22.33 5.47
CA ASN A 2 4.34 -22.81 5.67
C ASN A 2 3.28 -21.72 5.39
N SER A 3 2.07 -22.15 5.03
CA SER A 3 0.88 -21.30 4.96
C SER A 3 0.51 -20.78 6.37
N PRO A 4 -0.21 -19.65 6.50
CA PRO A 4 -0.83 -19.28 7.77
C PRO A 4 -1.64 -20.41 8.38
N ARG A 5 -1.67 -20.47 9.71
CA ARG A 5 -2.35 -21.53 10.43
C ARG A 5 -3.86 -21.46 10.23
N ASP A 6 -4.47 -22.63 10.11
CA ASP A 6 -5.92 -22.74 10.14
C ASP A 6 -6.46 -22.59 11.56
N THR A 7 -6.83 -21.37 11.94
CA THR A 7 -7.32 -21.07 13.27
C THR A 7 -8.65 -21.73 13.62
N THR A 8 -9.42 -22.21 12.63
CA THR A 8 -10.66 -22.99 12.87
C THR A 8 -10.36 -24.37 13.46
N LYS A 9 -9.13 -24.86 13.29
CA LYS A 9 -8.64 -26.13 13.85
C LYS A 9 -7.98 -25.96 15.22
N THR A 10 -8.02 -24.77 15.81
CA THR A 10 -7.48 -24.52 17.16
C THR A 10 -8.32 -25.25 18.20
N ASP A 11 -7.66 -25.87 19.18
CA ASP A 11 -8.34 -26.49 20.32
C ASP A 11 -9.27 -25.49 21.03
N PRO A 12 -10.58 -25.79 21.17
CA PRO A 12 -11.53 -24.90 21.84
C PRO A 12 -11.15 -24.52 23.27
N LEU A 13 -10.44 -25.38 24.01
CA LEU A 13 -9.96 -25.07 25.35
C LEU A 13 -8.86 -24.01 25.33
N LEU A 14 -8.00 -24.00 24.31
CA LEU A 14 -7.00 -22.95 24.13
C LEU A 14 -7.66 -21.62 23.75
N LEU A 15 -8.68 -21.65 22.89
CA LEU A 15 -9.46 -20.45 22.56
C LEU A 15 -10.14 -19.85 23.80
N LEU A 16 -10.74 -20.70 24.64
CA LEU A 16 -11.36 -20.26 25.89
C LEU A 16 -10.31 -19.69 26.86
N ALA A 17 -9.17 -20.36 27.02
CA ALA A 17 -8.10 -19.91 27.90
C ALA A 17 -7.55 -18.54 27.48
N ASP A 18 -7.34 -18.30 26.18
CA ASP A 18 -6.88 -17.01 25.67
C ASP A 18 -7.95 -15.91 25.83
N ALA A 19 -9.23 -16.22 25.61
CA ALA A 19 -10.34 -15.30 25.83
C ALA A 19 -10.56 -14.91 27.30
N MET A 20 -10.14 -15.76 28.25
CA MET A 20 -10.14 -15.48 29.69
C MET A 20 -8.92 -14.65 30.14
N GLY A 21 -7.96 -14.40 29.26
CA GLY A 21 -6.78 -13.59 29.53
C GLY A 21 -7.07 -12.09 29.63
N PRO A 22 -6.02 -11.27 29.86
CA PRO A 22 -6.14 -9.82 29.89
C PRO A 22 -6.76 -9.25 28.60
N GLY A 23 -7.68 -8.30 28.78
CA GLY A 23 -8.44 -7.67 27.69
C GLY A 23 -9.64 -8.49 27.18
N GLY A 24 -9.84 -9.70 27.71
CA GLY A 24 -11.01 -10.51 27.42
C GLY A 24 -11.09 -11.03 25.97
N PRO A 25 -12.29 -11.43 25.51
CA PRO A 25 -12.48 -12.03 24.19
C PRO A 25 -12.06 -11.14 23.02
N SER A 26 -12.26 -9.81 23.10
CA SER A 26 -11.88 -8.90 22.02
C SER A 26 -10.37 -8.84 21.82
N ALA A 27 -9.62 -8.65 22.91
CA ALA A 27 -8.16 -8.62 22.85
C ALA A 27 -7.56 -9.96 22.44
N SER A 28 -8.22 -11.08 22.78
CA SER A 28 -7.87 -12.40 22.25
C SER A 28 -7.95 -12.39 20.72
N ILE A 29 -9.09 -12.03 20.14
CA ILE A 29 -9.28 -11.98 18.67
C ILE A 29 -8.24 -11.10 17.98
N GLU A 30 -7.97 -9.91 18.52
CA GLU A 30 -6.95 -9.00 17.99
C GLU A 30 -5.55 -9.64 17.97
N ARG A 31 -5.18 -10.39 19.01
CA ARG A 31 -3.92 -11.15 19.05
C ARG A 31 -3.87 -12.23 17.96
N TRP A 32 -4.99 -12.94 17.74
CA TRP A 32 -5.09 -13.95 16.68
C TRP A 32 -4.92 -13.33 15.30
N GLU A 33 -5.59 -12.20 15.04
CA GLU A 33 -5.48 -11.47 13.78
C GLU A 33 -4.06 -10.96 13.56
N ALA A 34 -3.45 -10.32 14.56
CA ALA A 34 -2.07 -9.85 14.47
C ALA A 34 -1.09 -11.00 14.23
N GLN A 35 -1.25 -12.14 14.91
CA GLN A 35 -0.44 -13.34 14.64
C GLN A 35 -0.64 -13.85 13.21
N GLY A 36 -1.89 -13.90 12.73
CA GLY A 36 -2.21 -14.34 11.38
C GLY A 36 -1.58 -13.44 10.29
N GLN A 37 -1.55 -12.13 10.52
CA GLN A 37 -0.84 -11.18 9.64
C GLN A 37 0.66 -11.47 9.60
N GLN A 38 1.29 -11.68 10.77
CA GLN A 38 2.71 -12.04 10.82
C GLN A 38 2.99 -13.36 10.11
N GLU A 39 2.11 -14.36 10.28
CA GLU A 39 2.22 -15.63 9.56
C GLU A 39 2.09 -15.43 8.04
N LEU A 40 1.17 -14.58 7.56
CA LEU A 40 0.97 -14.29 6.14
C LEU A 40 2.14 -13.50 5.53
N VAL A 41 2.71 -12.53 6.24
CA VAL A 41 3.88 -11.77 5.78
C VAL A 41 5.10 -12.68 5.62
N ASN A 42 5.24 -13.69 6.47
CA ASN A 42 6.35 -14.63 6.45
C ASN A 42 6.06 -15.92 5.64
N SER A 43 4.92 -16.01 4.95
CA SER A 43 4.55 -17.18 4.15
C SER A 43 4.96 -17.07 2.67
N GLU A 44 4.91 -18.21 1.98
CA GLU A 44 5.00 -18.30 0.51
C GLU A 44 3.61 -18.38 -0.15
N THR A 45 2.56 -18.03 0.60
CA THR A 45 1.19 -18.09 0.12
C THR A 45 0.61 -16.70 -0.09
N ILE A 46 -0.48 -16.65 -0.86
CA ILE A 46 -1.36 -15.51 -0.99
C ILE A 46 -2.82 -15.98 -0.90
N PRO A 47 -3.76 -15.08 -0.57
CA PRO A 47 -5.18 -15.41 -0.63
C PRO A 47 -5.61 -15.89 -2.03
N THR A 48 -6.53 -16.86 -2.09
CA THR A 48 -7.09 -17.37 -3.35
C THR A 48 -8.14 -16.44 -3.94
N TRP A 49 -8.89 -15.74 -3.10
CA TRP A 49 -9.92 -14.81 -3.55
C TRP A 49 -9.32 -13.45 -3.92
N ILE A 50 -9.41 -13.10 -5.20
CA ILE A 50 -8.97 -11.81 -5.74
C ILE A 50 -10.19 -10.86 -5.79
N GLN A 51 -10.16 -9.82 -4.98
CA GLN A 51 -11.23 -8.82 -4.93
C GLN A 51 -11.02 -7.78 -6.04
N GLY A 52 -11.95 -7.76 -7.01
CA GLY A 52 -11.95 -6.76 -8.08
C GLY A 52 -10.92 -7.02 -9.19
N GLY A 53 -10.39 -8.24 -9.29
CA GLY A 53 -9.40 -8.63 -10.31
C GLY A 53 -9.41 -10.13 -10.56
N SER A 54 -8.37 -10.61 -11.24
CA SER A 54 -8.21 -11.98 -11.70
C SER A 54 -6.78 -12.51 -11.56
N ASP A 55 -6.60 -13.81 -11.75
CA ASP A 55 -5.27 -14.45 -11.78
C ASP A 55 -4.39 -13.88 -12.89
N ASP A 56 -4.99 -13.48 -14.02
CA ASP A 56 -4.28 -12.90 -15.15
C ASP A 56 -3.66 -11.55 -14.76
N ASP A 57 -4.33 -10.76 -13.92
CA ASP A 57 -3.80 -9.47 -13.46
C ASP A 57 -2.58 -9.66 -12.54
N LEU A 58 -2.61 -10.65 -11.64
CA LEU A 58 -1.45 -11.00 -10.82
C LEU A 58 -0.30 -11.53 -11.68
N THR A 59 -0.61 -12.37 -12.67
CA THR A 59 0.39 -12.92 -13.60
C THR A 59 1.02 -11.81 -14.45
N ALA A 60 0.24 -10.82 -14.87
CA ALA A 60 0.72 -9.64 -15.59
C ALA A 60 1.68 -8.77 -14.76
N LEU A 61 1.53 -8.79 -13.44
CA LEU A 61 2.50 -8.18 -12.50
C LEU A 61 3.76 -9.04 -12.27
N GLY A 62 3.80 -10.25 -12.80
CA GLY A 62 4.93 -11.17 -12.70
C GLY A 62 4.83 -12.20 -11.57
N PHE A 63 3.67 -12.35 -10.92
CA PHE A 63 3.47 -13.41 -9.94
C PHE A 63 3.50 -14.78 -10.62
N GLN A 64 4.17 -15.75 -10.00
CA GLN A 64 4.04 -17.16 -10.41
C GLN A 64 3.09 -17.85 -9.44
N LEU A 65 1.88 -18.13 -9.90
CA LEU A 65 0.84 -18.68 -9.07
C LEU A 65 0.89 -20.20 -9.07
N GLY A 66 0.93 -20.80 -7.88
CA GLY A 66 0.98 -22.24 -7.67
C GLY A 66 -0.34 -22.83 -7.17
N GLU A 67 -0.25 -24.05 -6.64
CA GLU A 67 -1.40 -24.83 -6.18
C GLU A 67 -2.05 -24.21 -4.92
N VAL A 68 -3.35 -24.45 -4.80
CA VAL A 68 -4.11 -24.19 -3.57
C VAL A 68 -3.56 -25.08 -2.45
N VAL A 69 -3.43 -24.53 -1.24
CA VAL A 69 -2.89 -25.26 -0.09
C VAL A 69 -3.84 -26.39 0.30
N GLU A 70 -3.30 -27.61 0.43
CA GLU A 70 -4.04 -28.77 0.93
C GLU A 70 -4.64 -28.46 2.31
N ASP A 71 -5.92 -28.77 2.50
CA ASP A 71 -6.70 -28.52 3.72
C ASP A 71 -6.92 -27.04 4.12
N ASP A 72 -6.53 -26.06 3.29
CA ASP A 72 -6.83 -24.63 3.52
C ASP A 72 -7.04 -23.84 2.20
N PRO A 73 -8.25 -23.92 1.60
CA PRO A 73 -8.54 -23.33 0.29
C PRO A 73 -8.54 -21.80 0.27
N LEU A 74 -8.38 -21.14 1.43
CA LEU A 74 -8.21 -19.69 1.51
C LEU A 74 -6.87 -19.23 0.92
N PHE A 75 -5.88 -20.13 0.83
CA PHE A 75 -4.54 -19.78 0.40
C PHE A 75 -4.05 -20.66 -0.75
N ARG A 76 -3.21 -20.08 -1.61
CA ARG A 76 -2.45 -20.77 -2.66
C ARG A 76 -0.99 -20.37 -2.57
N ARG A 77 -0.11 -21.21 -3.07
CA ARG A 77 1.32 -20.89 -3.23
C ARG A 77 1.48 -19.80 -4.27
N ALA A 78 2.41 -18.87 -4.05
CA ALA A 78 2.80 -17.90 -5.06
C ALA A 78 4.24 -17.43 -4.85
N VAL A 79 4.98 -17.33 -5.95
CA VAL A 79 6.30 -16.67 -5.98
C VAL A 79 6.08 -15.21 -6.37
N LEU A 80 6.63 -14.30 -5.57
CA LEU A 80 6.57 -12.87 -5.86
C LEU A 80 7.54 -12.52 -7.00
N PRO A 81 7.28 -11.45 -7.76
CA PRO A 81 8.26 -10.95 -8.72
C PRO A 81 9.57 -10.56 -8.03
N GLU A 82 10.68 -10.54 -8.78
CA GLU A 82 12.00 -10.24 -8.23
C GLU A 82 12.04 -8.87 -7.53
N GLY A 83 12.61 -8.84 -6.32
CA GLY A 83 12.74 -7.63 -5.52
C GLY A 83 11.44 -7.17 -4.83
N TRP A 84 10.32 -7.85 -5.03
CA TRP A 84 9.08 -7.55 -4.30
C TRP A 84 9.13 -8.16 -2.90
N ALA A 85 8.49 -7.49 -1.94
CA ALA A 85 8.49 -7.90 -0.54
C ALA A 85 7.09 -7.83 0.08
N ARG A 86 6.80 -8.74 1.01
CA ARG A 86 5.63 -8.64 1.89
C ARG A 86 6.00 -7.76 3.08
N VAL A 87 5.11 -6.84 3.45
CA VAL A 87 5.28 -5.98 4.63
C VAL A 87 4.00 -5.97 5.45
N PRO A 88 4.10 -5.97 6.80
CA PRO A 88 2.94 -5.78 7.65
C PRO A 88 2.39 -4.36 7.49
N SER A 89 1.13 -4.15 7.87
CA SER A 89 0.58 -2.81 8.11
C SER A 89 0.30 -2.61 9.60
N ASP A 90 -0.06 -1.39 10.00
CA ASP A 90 -0.44 -1.08 11.38
C ASP A 90 -1.77 -1.71 11.80
N HIS A 91 -2.56 -2.20 10.82
CA HIS A 91 -3.83 -2.86 11.09
C HIS A 91 -3.64 -4.38 11.13
N SER A 92 -4.10 -5.02 12.21
CA SER A 92 -3.93 -6.46 12.51
C SER A 92 -4.31 -7.41 11.38
N MET A 93 -5.30 -7.07 10.56
CA MET A 93 -5.76 -7.90 9.42
C MET A 93 -5.17 -7.53 8.05
N TRP A 94 -4.38 -6.46 7.91
CA TRP A 94 -3.92 -6.00 6.60
C TRP A 94 -2.42 -6.21 6.42
N SER A 95 -1.99 -6.50 5.22
CA SER A 95 -0.59 -6.56 4.81
C SER A 95 -0.47 -6.06 3.39
N HIS A 96 0.75 -5.72 2.98
CA HIS A 96 1.01 -5.21 1.63
C HIS A 96 2.10 -6.03 0.95
N ILE A 97 2.04 -6.06 -0.38
CA ILE A 97 3.19 -6.45 -1.20
C ILE A 97 3.69 -5.18 -1.88
N VAL A 98 4.95 -4.85 -1.61
CA VAL A 98 5.64 -3.70 -2.17
C VAL A 98 6.57 -4.13 -3.29
N ASP A 99 6.70 -3.29 -4.30
CA ASP A 99 7.67 -3.48 -5.39
C ASP A 99 9.09 -3.01 -4.97
N PRO A 100 10.11 -3.14 -5.84
CA PRO A 100 11.49 -2.78 -5.50
C PRO A 100 11.68 -1.28 -5.20
N LEU A 101 10.72 -0.43 -5.56
CA LEU A 101 10.72 1.00 -5.25
C LEU A 101 9.98 1.31 -3.93
N GLY A 102 9.51 0.27 -3.22
CA GLY A 102 8.76 0.41 -1.97
C GLY A 102 7.29 0.77 -2.15
N ARG A 103 6.75 0.73 -3.38
CA ARG A 103 5.37 1.13 -3.66
C ARG A 103 4.43 -0.02 -3.37
N ARG A 104 3.32 0.24 -2.67
CA ARG A 104 2.31 -0.78 -2.35
C ARG A 104 1.51 -1.13 -3.61
N ARG A 105 1.83 -2.26 -4.23
CA ARG A 105 1.16 -2.73 -5.45
C ARG A 105 -0.03 -3.64 -5.17
N VAL A 106 -0.01 -4.30 -4.02
CA VAL A 106 -1.04 -5.27 -3.64
C VAL A 106 -1.37 -5.11 -2.16
N ALA A 107 -2.65 -5.14 -1.83
CA ALA A 107 -3.13 -5.25 -0.46
C ALA A 107 -3.64 -6.67 -0.21
N MET A 108 -3.29 -7.23 0.94
CA MET A 108 -3.76 -8.53 1.40
C MET A 108 -4.51 -8.32 2.70
N PHE A 109 -5.74 -8.84 2.75
CA PHE A 109 -6.53 -8.91 3.96
C PHE A 109 -6.54 -10.35 4.46
N TYR A 110 -6.30 -10.53 5.75
CA TYR A 110 -6.49 -11.80 6.42
C TYR A 110 -7.04 -11.60 7.84
N LYS A 111 -8.28 -12.08 8.02
CA LYS A 111 -8.92 -12.23 9.32
C LYS A 111 -8.66 -13.65 9.81
N ALA A 112 -7.79 -13.79 10.82
CA ALA A 112 -7.44 -15.07 11.43
C ALA A 112 -8.37 -15.48 12.59
N ALA A 113 -9.58 -14.89 12.68
CA ALA A 113 -10.54 -15.23 13.71
C ALA A 113 -11.01 -16.70 13.56
N PRO A 114 -11.04 -17.50 14.65
CA PRO A 114 -11.33 -18.93 14.58
C PRO A 114 -12.76 -19.27 14.13
N TYR A 115 -13.69 -18.32 14.22
CA TYR A 115 -15.10 -18.49 13.87
C TYR A 115 -15.49 -17.92 12.50
N ASP A 116 -14.63 -17.11 11.88
CA ASP A 116 -14.90 -16.40 10.62
C ASP A 116 -13.58 -16.07 9.92
N ARG A 117 -12.84 -17.11 9.50
CA ARG A 117 -11.62 -16.94 8.73
C ARG A 117 -11.98 -16.38 7.35
N LYS A 118 -11.32 -15.30 6.96
CA LYS A 118 -11.51 -14.67 5.65
C LYS A 118 -10.21 -14.11 5.14
N ALA A 119 -9.89 -14.40 3.89
CA ALA A 119 -8.70 -13.86 3.22
C ALA A 119 -9.07 -13.37 1.82
N HIS A 120 -8.50 -12.23 1.42
CA HIS A 120 -8.57 -11.77 0.03
C HIS A 120 -7.37 -10.91 -0.33
N ILE A 121 -7.14 -10.77 -1.63
CA ILE A 121 -6.09 -9.93 -2.19
C ILE A 121 -6.72 -8.94 -3.17
N SER A 122 -6.23 -7.70 -3.18
CA SER A 122 -6.66 -6.67 -4.12
C SER A 122 -5.45 -5.94 -4.69
N LEU A 123 -5.54 -5.60 -5.98
CA LEU A 123 -4.50 -4.83 -6.66
C LEU A 123 -4.72 -3.34 -6.39
N ASN A 124 -3.64 -2.64 -6.05
CA ASN A 124 -3.68 -1.20 -5.93
C ASN A 124 -3.61 -0.55 -7.30
N THR A 125 -4.51 0.38 -7.55
CA THR A 125 -4.46 1.28 -8.71
C THR A 125 -3.55 2.47 -8.37
N VAL A 126 -3.20 3.27 -9.37
CA VAL A 126 -2.52 4.56 -9.13
C VAL A 126 -3.37 5.44 -8.20
N TYR A 127 -4.70 5.41 -8.37
CA TYR A 127 -5.63 6.12 -7.50
C TYR A 127 -5.50 5.70 -6.04
N SER A 128 -5.62 4.40 -5.74
CA SER A 128 -5.52 3.94 -4.34
C SER A 128 -4.11 4.12 -3.77
N TYR A 129 -3.07 4.01 -4.60
CA TYR A 129 -1.69 4.30 -4.21
C TYR A 129 -1.50 5.76 -3.77
N VAL A 130 -1.93 6.72 -4.59
CA VAL A 130 -1.85 8.15 -4.27
C VAL A 130 -2.69 8.47 -3.04
N GLN A 131 -3.89 7.91 -2.92
CA GLN A 131 -4.73 8.10 -1.74
C GLN A 131 -4.05 7.61 -0.45
N ASN A 132 -3.37 6.46 -0.51
CA ASN A 132 -2.58 5.97 0.63
C ASN A 132 -1.40 6.90 0.94
N CYS A 133 -0.73 7.44 -0.08
CA CYS A 133 0.37 8.39 0.12
C CYS A 133 -0.12 9.66 0.83
N LEU A 134 -1.27 10.21 0.41
CA LEU A 134 -1.89 11.37 1.06
C LEU A 134 -2.27 11.07 2.53
N TYR A 135 -2.89 9.92 2.79
CA TYR A 135 -3.25 9.50 4.14
C TYR A 135 -2.03 9.38 5.07
N GLU A 136 -0.89 8.92 4.52
CA GLU A 136 0.35 8.74 5.27
C GLU A 136 1.26 9.97 5.28
N GLY A 137 0.89 11.04 4.56
CA GLY A 137 1.71 12.23 4.39
C GLY A 137 3.04 11.97 3.66
N THR A 138 3.06 11.01 2.73
CA THR A 138 4.25 10.65 1.94
C THR A 138 4.13 11.11 0.49
N THR A 139 5.27 11.41 -0.13
CA THR A 139 5.34 11.76 -1.56
C THR A 139 5.30 10.47 -2.41
N PRO A 140 4.41 10.36 -3.42
CA PRO A 140 4.39 9.22 -4.32
C PRO A 140 5.72 9.05 -5.06
N VAL A 141 6.22 7.81 -5.12
CA VAL A 141 7.39 7.43 -5.90
C VAL A 141 6.94 7.19 -7.34
N LEU A 142 7.47 8.00 -8.26
CA LEU A 142 7.11 7.97 -9.67
C LEU A 142 8.02 7.02 -10.47
N ASP A 143 7.50 6.49 -11.56
CA ASP A 143 8.27 5.83 -12.62
C ASP A 143 7.68 6.12 -13.99
N ASP A 144 8.23 5.53 -15.05
CA ASP A 144 7.73 5.70 -16.42
C ASP A 144 6.76 4.59 -16.85
N THR A 145 6.31 3.72 -15.93
CA THR A 145 5.57 2.49 -16.30
C THR A 145 4.21 2.34 -15.64
N TRP A 146 4.08 2.64 -14.35
CA TRP A 146 2.84 2.41 -13.60
C TRP A 146 2.38 3.65 -12.86
N ALA A 147 3.26 4.30 -12.09
CA ALA A 147 2.95 5.53 -11.38
C ALA A 147 3.60 6.70 -12.13
N THR A 148 3.15 6.92 -13.37
CA THR A 148 3.69 8.00 -14.19
C THR A 148 3.36 9.35 -13.59
N ARG A 149 4.22 10.34 -13.85
CA ARG A 149 3.96 11.72 -13.40
C ARG A 149 2.60 12.21 -13.89
N GLU A 150 2.26 11.91 -15.14
CA GLU A 150 0.98 12.28 -15.73
C GLU A 150 -0.20 11.62 -15.00
N ASP A 151 -0.12 10.31 -14.77
CA ASP A 151 -1.19 9.56 -14.09
C ASP A 151 -1.36 10.01 -12.63
N VAL A 152 -0.26 10.27 -11.92
CA VAL A 152 -0.31 10.76 -10.54
C VAL A 152 -0.89 12.17 -10.46
N LEU A 153 -0.47 13.09 -11.33
CA LEU A 153 -1.05 14.44 -11.39
C LEU A 153 -2.54 14.42 -11.73
N LYS A 154 -2.94 13.55 -12.67
CA LYS A 154 -4.35 13.35 -13.02
C LYS A 154 -5.16 12.88 -11.80
N VAL A 155 -4.66 11.87 -11.08
CA VAL A 155 -5.30 11.36 -9.86
C VAL A 155 -5.39 12.44 -8.79
N LEU A 156 -4.33 13.23 -8.57
CA LEU A 156 -4.35 14.33 -7.61
C LEU A 156 -5.43 15.36 -7.94
N ALA A 157 -5.57 15.73 -9.21
CA ALA A 157 -6.62 16.64 -9.67
C ALA A 157 -8.04 16.05 -9.50
N GLU A 158 -8.20 14.74 -9.73
CA GLU A 158 -9.47 14.03 -9.48
C GLU A 158 -9.85 14.03 -7.99
N ILE A 159 -8.89 13.75 -7.11
CA ILE A 159 -9.10 13.77 -5.65
C ILE A 159 -9.40 15.19 -5.18
N GLU A 160 -8.61 16.19 -5.59
CA GLU A 160 -8.84 17.59 -5.24
C GLU A 160 -10.25 18.05 -5.65
N THR A 161 -10.67 17.72 -6.87
CA THR A 161 -12.01 18.07 -7.37
C THR A 161 -13.10 17.45 -6.50
N TYR A 162 -12.93 16.19 -6.09
CA TYR A 162 -13.87 15.49 -5.21
C TYR A 162 -13.94 16.12 -3.82
N GLU A 163 -12.80 16.45 -3.22
CA GLU A 163 -12.74 17.07 -1.89
C GLU A 163 -13.31 18.49 -1.91
N LEU A 164 -13.04 19.29 -2.96
CA LEU A 164 -13.66 20.61 -3.12
C LEU A 164 -15.18 20.55 -3.29
N ALA A 165 -15.69 19.48 -3.92
CA ALA A 165 -17.13 19.23 -3.98
C ALA A 165 -17.70 18.91 -2.59
N HIS A 166 -16.99 18.10 -1.78
CA HIS A 166 -17.34 17.84 -0.37
C HIS A 166 -17.36 19.11 0.46
N VAL A 167 -16.34 19.96 0.34
CA VAL A 167 -16.30 21.28 1.02
C VAL A 167 -17.56 22.09 0.70
N LYS A 168 -17.97 22.11 -0.57
CA LYS A 168 -19.17 22.84 -0.99
C LYS A 168 -20.46 22.21 -0.44
N GLU A 169 -20.55 20.90 -0.39
CA GLU A 169 -21.70 20.17 0.16
C GLU A 169 -21.88 20.48 1.65
N TRP A 170 -20.80 20.45 2.42
CA TRP A 170 -20.83 20.67 3.87
C TRP A 170 -20.82 22.15 4.27
N SER A 171 -20.41 23.04 3.37
CA SER A 171 -20.39 24.48 3.62
C SER A 171 -21.80 25.03 3.92
N GLY A 172 -22.00 25.50 5.15
CA GLY A 172 -23.23 26.14 5.60
C GLY A 172 -24.08 25.28 6.56
N HIS A 173 -23.70 24.02 6.74
CA HIS A 173 -24.16 23.20 7.85
C HIS A 173 -23.62 23.78 9.18
N ARG A 174 -24.42 23.67 10.25
CA ARG A 174 -24.11 24.31 11.55
C ARG A 174 -23.65 23.31 12.61
N GLU A 175 -23.80 22.02 12.30
CA GLU A 175 -23.44 20.93 13.17
C GLU A 175 -21.92 20.79 13.27
N ASP A 176 -21.44 20.34 14.43
CA ASP A 176 -20.01 20.22 14.70
C ASP A 176 -19.33 19.24 13.73
N TYR A 177 -19.97 18.09 13.46
CA TYR A 177 -19.45 17.10 12.53
C TYR A 177 -19.33 17.65 11.10
N ALA A 178 -20.23 18.54 10.67
CA ALA A 178 -20.17 19.11 9.33
C ALA A 178 -18.97 20.04 9.15
N ARG A 179 -18.61 20.77 10.23
CA ARG A 179 -17.40 21.62 10.23
C ARG A 179 -16.12 20.79 10.23
N GLU A 180 -16.12 19.65 10.91
CA GLU A 180 -15.01 18.69 10.88
C GLU A 180 -14.82 18.13 9.48
N TYR A 181 -15.88 17.61 8.85
CA TYR A 181 -15.82 17.11 7.47
C TYR A 181 -15.39 18.19 6.46
N GLU A 182 -15.89 19.42 6.60
CA GLU A 182 -15.46 20.53 5.73
C GLU A 182 -13.97 20.82 5.91
N ALA A 183 -13.46 20.82 7.15
CA ALA A 183 -12.06 21.08 7.45
C ALA A 183 -11.13 19.98 6.90
N GLU A 184 -11.49 18.71 7.12
CA GLU A 184 -10.75 17.56 6.58
C GLU A 184 -10.68 17.59 5.05
N ALA A 185 -11.81 17.87 4.39
CA ALA A 185 -11.86 17.98 2.94
C ALA A 185 -11.01 19.16 2.41
N ARG A 186 -11.02 20.31 3.10
CA ARG A 186 -10.14 21.46 2.75
C ARG A 186 -8.66 21.10 2.92
N GLU A 187 -8.30 20.45 4.00
CA GLU A 187 -6.93 20.03 4.26
C GLU A 187 -6.44 19.08 3.17
N LYS A 188 -7.23 18.05 2.85
CA LYS A 188 -6.87 17.07 1.84
C LYS A 188 -6.81 17.65 0.43
N ALA A 189 -7.70 18.58 0.07
CA ALA A 189 -7.60 19.33 -1.18
C ALA A 189 -6.31 20.16 -1.25
N ALA A 190 -5.94 20.83 -0.16
CA ALA A 190 -4.70 21.61 -0.09
C ALA A 190 -3.44 20.72 -0.20
N GLN A 191 -3.46 19.53 0.42
CA GLN A 191 -2.39 18.53 0.28
C GLN A 191 -2.24 18.08 -1.19
N CYS A 192 -3.36 17.84 -1.89
CA CYS A 192 -3.34 17.48 -3.31
C CYS A 192 -2.71 18.58 -4.17
N ALA A 193 -3.13 19.84 -3.96
CA ALA A 193 -2.59 20.98 -4.69
C ALA A 193 -1.09 21.18 -4.44
N GLN A 194 -0.65 21.10 -3.17
CA GLN A 194 0.76 21.22 -2.81
C GLN A 194 1.60 20.13 -3.50
N LEU A 195 1.14 18.88 -3.43
CA LEU A 195 1.85 17.76 -4.04
C LEU A 195 1.87 17.87 -5.57
N ALA A 196 0.80 18.36 -6.18
CA ALA A 196 0.75 18.62 -7.61
C ALA A 196 1.74 19.71 -8.03
N ASP A 197 1.88 20.78 -7.24
CA ASP A 197 2.87 21.84 -7.49
C ASP A 197 4.31 21.30 -7.36
N GLU A 198 4.60 20.51 -6.32
CA GLU A 198 5.90 19.87 -6.11
C GLU A 198 6.28 18.93 -7.27
N LEU A 199 5.31 18.17 -7.78
CA LEU A 199 5.49 17.27 -8.91
C LEU A 199 5.40 17.97 -10.28
N GLY A 200 4.79 19.16 -10.35
CA GLY A 200 4.61 19.95 -11.57
C GLY A 200 5.77 20.90 -11.85
N ALA A 201 6.52 21.30 -10.82
CA ALA A 201 7.73 22.09 -10.99
C ALA A 201 8.70 21.35 -11.94
N PRO A 202 9.24 22.03 -12.98
CA PRO A 202 10.30 21.44 -13.78
C PRO A 202 11.37 21.01 -12.80
N THR A 203 11.73 19.72 -12.79
CA THR A 203 12.85 19.23 -12.01
C THR A 203 14.02 20.08 -12.45
N GLY A 204 14.38 21.07 -11.63
CA GLY A 204 15.37 22.06 -11.98
C GLY A 204 16.60 21.25 -12.29
N GLY A 205 16.92 21.13 -13.58
CA GLY A 205 18.10 20.45 -14.03
C GLY A 205 19.23 21.18 -13.36
N CYS A 206 19.72 20.60 -12.26
CA CYS A 206 21.02 20.91 -11.73
C CYS A 206 21.98 20.32 -12.77
N SER A 207 22.08 21.00 -13.91
CA SER A 207 23.16 20.81 -14.85
C SER A 207 24.39 21.21 -14.07
N CYS A 208 25.13 20.23 -13.59
CA CYS A 208 26.53 20.40 -13.21
C CYS A 208 27.28 20.88 -14.46
N SER A 209 27.19 22.17 -14.75
CA SER A 209 27.96 22.86 -15.78
C SER A 209 28.94 23.81 -15.11
N GLU A 210 29.64 23.37 -14.06
CA GLU A 210 30.72 24.15 -13.43
C GLU A 210 31.82 23.24 -12.86
N PHE A 211 32.56 22.56 -13.74
CA PHE A 211 33.96 22.18 -13.54
C PHE A 211 34.54 22.01 -14.95
N GLY A 212 34.94 23.07 -15.64
CA GLY A 212 36.21 23.77 -15.41
C GLY A 212 37.02 23.72 -16.73
N PRO A 213 37.90 24.70 -16.98
CA PRO A 213 38.31 25.09 -18.33
C PRO A 213 39.25 24.10 -19.02
N CYS A 214 39.10 24.01 -20.34
CA CYS A 214 39.99 23.34 -21.28
C CYS A 214 41.44 23.85 -21.09
N PRO A 215 42.46 22.99 -20.90
CA PRO A 215 43.83 23.45 -20.80
C PRO A 215 44.27 24.02 -22.14
N ALA A 216 44.69 25.28 -22.11
CA ALA A 216 45.24 26.00 -23.24
C ALA A 216 46.53 25.34 -23.74
N ASP A 217 46.62 25.23 -25.06
CA ASP A 217 47.85 24.97 -25.80
C ASP A 217 48.99 25.88 -25.33
N GLY A 218 49.96 25.27 -24.65
CA GLY A 218 51.23 25.89 -24.28
C GLY A 218 52.35 25.27 -25.10
N GLY A 219 52.52 25.73 -26.34
CA GLY A 219 53.76 25.55 -27.07
C GLY A 219 54.82 26.54 -26.58
N ALA A 220 56.00 26.06 -26.20
CA ALA A 220 57.24 26.83 -26.24
C ALA A 220 58.46 25.90 -26.26
N ALA A 221 59.41 26.28 -27.09
CA ALA A 221 60.63 25.59 -27.47
C ALA A 221 61.68 25.48 -26.36
N HIS A 222 62.60 24.53 -26.47
CA HIS A 222 64.02 24.72 -26.15
C HIS A 222 64.89 23.75 -26.98
N GLU A 223 65.83 24.36 -27.71
CA GLU A 223 67.20 23.96 -28.11
C GLU A 223 67.55 22.50 -28.43
#